data_AF-A0A2E0XN71-F1
#
_entry.id   AF-A0A2E0XN71-F1
#
_cell.length_a   1.000
_cell.length_b   1.000
_cell.length_c   1.000
_cell.angle_alpha   90.00
_cell.angle_beta   90.00
_cell.angle_gamma   90.00
#
_symmetry.space_group_name_H-M   'P 1'
#
loop_
_entity.id
_entity.type
_entity.pdbx_description
1 polymer ?
#
loop_
_entity_poly.entity_id
_entity_poly.type
_entity_poly.pdbx_seq_one_letter_code
_entity_poly.pdbx_strand_id
1 'polypeptide(L)'
;MENRSTGLMTLGQIGLGSIAGVILVSVGYLFTNNLFLQVIIGDRIHHGFWIGLFTLAAFLLTYGLGVVGVAYGVKWVAQQFGQDCNLRHVWQGAFLGPPTLAVLIMITKLDWQTLIESMSGVGSLQYQSKFGFHTLFHLLILVIRPIASLLSLPVHLLLKIGLPPELLYTVSAPVGGILGYRFDWHRADEKSTESELIS
;
A
#
# COMPACT_ATOMS: atom_id res chain seq x y z
N MET A 1 -10.78 30.26 6.44
CA MET A 1 -11.65 29.21 7.03
C MET A 1 -11.56 27.89 6.27
N GLU A 2 -11.23 27.91 4.97
CA GLU A 2 -11.08 26.74 4.09
C GLU A 2 -10.08 25.66 4.58
N ASN A 3 -8.85 26.04 4.98
CA ASN A 3 -7.83 25.08 5.44
C ASN A 3 -8.21 24.26 6.68
N ARG A 4 -9.04 24.82 7.59
CA ARG A 4 -9.51 24.08 8.77
C ARG A 4 -10.53 23.01 8.39
N SER A 5 -11.37 23.28 7.39
CA SER A 5 -12.35 22.31 6.87
C SER A 5 -11.64 21.14 6.19
N THR A 6 -10.64 21.42 5.36
CA THR A 6 -9.86 20.40 4.64
C THR A 6 -9.06 19.50 5.58
N GLY A 7 -8.46 20.07 6.64
CA GLY A 7 -7.76 19.30 7.66
C GLY A 7 -8.70 18.36 8.42
N LEU A 8 -9.86 18.87 8.84
CA LEU A 8 -10.88 18.09 9.56
C LEU A 8 -11.42 16.94 8.70
N MET A 9 -11.70 17.21 7.42
CA MET A 9 -12.13 16.19 6.46
C MET A 9 -11.09 15.09 6.30
N THR A 10 -9.81 15.44 6.15
CA THR A 10 -8.72 14.47 5.98
C THR A 10 -8.58 13.57 7.21
N LEU A 11 -8.63 14.15 8.41
CA LEU A 11 -8.60 13.38 9.67
C LEU A 11 -9.84 12.48 9.80
N GLY A 12 -11.02 12.98 9.42
CA GLY A 12 -12.24 12.18 9.38
C GLY A 12 -12.16 11.01 8.41
N GLN A 13 -11.61 11.22 7.22
CA GLN A 13 -11.40 10.17 6.20
C GLN A 13 -10.45 9.08 6.69
N ILE A 14 -9.36 9.48 7.37
CA ILE A 14 -8.44 8.54 8.01
C ILE A 14 -9.16 7.76 9.10
N GLY A 15 -9.82 8.45 10.04
CA GLY A 15 -10.49 7.82 11.17
C GLY A 15 -11.60 6.86 10.75
N LEU A 16 -12.59 7.34 9.98
CA LEU A 16 -13.72 6.52 9.55
C LEU A 16 -13.29 5.43 8.57
N GLY A 17 -12.36 5.73 7.65
CA GLY A 17 -11.80 4.76 6.72
C GLY A 17 -11.09 3.62 7.44
N SER A 18 -10.26 3.92 8.44
CA SER A 18 -9.61 2.90 9.28
C SER A 18 -10.61 2.05 10.05
N ILE A 19 -11.62 2.65 10.69
CA ILE A 19 -12.63 1.91 11.45
C ILE A 19 -13.46 0.99 10.54
N ALA A 20 -13.97 1.52 9.42
CA ALA A 20 -14.74 0.74 8.45
C ALA A 20 -13.91 -0.40 7.84
N GLY A 21 -12.63 -0.13 7.54
CA GLY A 21 -11.68 -1.12 7.08
C GLY A 21 -11.47 -2.25 8.09
N VAL A 22 -11.21 -1.92 9.36
CA VAL A 22 -11.02 -2.92 10.43
C VAL A 22 -12.27 -3.77 10.61
N ILE A 23 -13.46 -3.19 10.64
CA ILE A 23 -14.72 -3.94 10.76
C ILE A 23 -14.86 -4.94 9.62
N LEU A 24 -14.65 -4.52 8.37
CA LEU A 24 -14.80 -5.38 7.20
C LEU A 24 -13.69 -6.44 7.10
N VAL A 25 -12.46 -6.13 7.50
CA VAL A 25 -11.39 -7.13 7.65
C VAL A 25 -11.74 -8.15 8.72
N SER A 26 -12.27 -7.73 9.88
CA SER A 26 -12.69 -8.66 10.93
C SER A 26 -13.81 -9.59 10.47
N VAL A 27 -14.81 -9.06 9.75
CA VAL A 27 -15.87 -9.89 9.14
C VAL A 27 -15.28 -10.84 8.10
N GLY A 28 -14.40 -10.36 7.24
CA GLY A 28 -13.71 -11.17 6.22
C GLY A 28 -12.86 -12.28 6.83
N TYR A 29 -12.14 -11.96 7.92
CA TYR A 29 -11.34 -12.91 8.69
C TYR A 29 -12.21 -13.97 9.35
N LEU A 30 -13.30 -13.60 10.02
CA LEU A 30 -14.22 -14.57 10.62
C LEU A 30 -14.82 -15.50 9.55
N PHE A 31 -15.17 -14.94 8.40
CA PHE A 31 -15.69 -15.71 7.27
C PHE A 31 -14.64 -16.69 6.72
N THR A 32 -13.43 -16.21 6.41
CA THR A 32 -12.37 -17.06 5.85
C THR A 32 -11.83 -18.07 6.86
N ASN A 33 -11.67 -17.69 8.12
CA ASN A 33 -11.19 -18.59 9.17
C ASN A 33 -12.21 -19.70 9.49
N ASN A 34 -13.48 -19.35 9.69
CA ASN A 34 -14.49 -20.31 10.11
C ASN A 34 -15.06 -21.14 8.95
N LEU A 35 -15.21 -20.57 7.74
CA LEU A 35 -15.80 -21.29 6.61
C LEU A 35 -14.77 -21.84 5.63
N PHE A 36 -13.61 -21.21 5.47
CA PHE A 36 -12.67 -21.60 4.42
C PHE A 36 -11.55 -22.49 4.96
N LEU A 37 -10.87 -22.06 6.02
CA LEU A 37 -9.74 -22.82 6.58
C LEU A 37 -10.21 -24.07 7.33
N GLN A 38 -11.26 -23.95 8.15
CA GLN A 38 -11.75 -25.09 8.95
C GLN A 38 -12.59 -26.10 8.15
N VAL A 39 -13.41 -25.66 7.18
CA VAL A 39 -14.31 -26.57 6.44
C VAL A 39 -13.66 -27.16 5.19
N ILE A 40 -12.87 -26.37 4.45
CA ILE A 40 -12.32 -26.77 3.13
C ILE A 40 -10.89 -27.29 3.24
N ILE A 41 -10.00 -26.58 3.96
CA ILE A 41 -8.60 -26.99 4.07
C ILE A 41 -8.45 -28.15 5.06
N GLY A 42 -8.81 -27.96 6.33
CA GLY A 42 -8.87 -29.00 7.37
C GLY A 42 -7.87 -30.16 7.24
N ASP A 43 -8.27 -31.38 7.60
CA ASP A 43 -7.48 -32.61 7.37
C ASP A 43 -7.63 -33.17 5.94
N ARG A 44 -8.33 -32.47 5.04
CA ARG A 44 -8.77 -33.03 3.74
C ARG A 44 -7.79 -32.78 2.60
N ILE A 45 -6.90 -31.81 2.74
CA ILE A 45 -6.00 -31.36 1.66
C ILE A 45 -4.54 -31.50 2.10
N HIS A 46 -3.87 -32.55 1.64
CA HIS A 46 -2.44 -32.79 1.94
C HIS A 46 -1.47 -32.21 0.90
N HIS A 47 -1.97 -31.63 -0.19
CA HIS A 47 -1.15 -31.11 -1.28
C HIS A 47 -0.85 -29.63 -1.07
N GLY A 48 0.44 -29.28 -0.93
CA GLY A 48 0.91 -27.92 -0.66
C GLY A 48 0.46 -26.87 -1.69
N PHE A 49 0.25 -27.27 -2.95
CA PHE A 49 -0.28 -26.38 -3.99
C PHE A 49 -1.68 -25.86 -3.65
N TRP A 50 -2.58 -26.75 -3.24
CA TRP A 50 -3.97 -26.39 -2.93
C TRP A 50 -4.05 -25.55 -1.65
N ILE A 51 -3.24 -25.89 -0.64
CA ILE A 51 -3.12 -25.08 0.59
C ILE A 51 -2.69 -23.65 0.23
N GLY A 52 -1.67 -23.50 -0.62
CA GLY A 52 -1.20 -22.19 -1.09
C GLY A 52 -2.28 -21.41 -1.86
N LEU A 53 -2.95 -22.04 -2.81
CA LEU A 53 -4.01 -21.42 -3.62
C LEU A 53 -5.18 -20.94 -2.74
N PHE A 54 -5.63 -21.76 -1.82
CA PHE A 54 -6.72 -21.44 -0.91
C PHE A 54 -6.33 -20.35 0.10
N THR A 55 -5.09 -20.38 0.60
CA THR A 55 -4.57 -19.30 1.47
C THR A 55 -4.48 -17.98 0.71
N LEU A 56 -4.04 -18.00 -0.55
CA LEU A 56 -4.01 -16.82 -1.42
C LEU A 56 -5.43 -16.26 -1.65
N ALA A 57 -6.41 -17.13 -1.93
CA ALA A 57 -7.80 -16.71 -2.11
C ALA A 57 -8.37 -16.08 -0.82
N ALA A 58 -8.11 -16.68 0.34
CA ALA A 58 -8.54 -16.16 1.63
C ALA A 58 -7.89 -14.80 1.95
N PHE A 59 -6.60 -14.66 1.64
CA PHE A 59 -5.89 -13.39 1.76
C PHE A 59 -6.51 -12.32 0.86
N LEU A 60 -6.71 -12.60 -0.43
CA LEU A 60 -7.29 -11.65 -1.39
C LEU A 60 -8.71 -11.22 -0.99
N LEU A 61 -9.53 -12.14 -0.48
CA LEU A 61 -10.88 -11.83 -0.04
C LEU A 61 -10.85 -10.90 1.18
N THR A 62 -10.07 -11.26 2.20
CA THR A 62 -9.96 -10.48 3.44
C THR A 62 -9.36 -9.09 3.19
N TYR A 63 -8.29 -9.05 2.39
CA TYR A 63 -7.65 -7.81 1.98
C TYR A 63 -8.59 -6.93 1.15
N GLY A 64 -9.28 -7.53 0.18
CA GLY A 64 -10.26 -6.86 -0.66
C GLY A 64 -11.39 -6.22 0.16
N LEU A 65 -11.95 -6.93 1.13
CA LEU A 65 -12.97 -6.39 2.03
C LEU A 65 -12.45 -5.20 2.86
N GLY A 66 -11.20 -5.25 3.31
CA GLY A 66 -10.57 -4.10 3.97
C GLY A 66 -10.48 -2.88 3.07
N VAL A 67 -10.03 -3.06 1.82
CA VAL A 67 -9.96 -1.99 0.81
C VAL A 67 -11.35 -1.42 0.51
N VAL A 68 -12.37 -2.28 0.37
CA VAL A 68 -13.77 -1.86 0.21
C VAL A 68 -14.18 -0.95 1.37
N GLY A 69 -13.99 -1.41 2.60
CA GLY A 69 -14.42 -0.69 3.79
C GLY A 69 -13.77 0.67 3.93
N VAL A 70 -12.46 0.72 3.70
CA VAL A 70 -11.70 1.96 3.67
C VAL A 70 -12.25 2.90 2.60
N ALA A 71 -12.44 2.43 1.37
CA ALA A 71 -12.85 3.28 0.26
C ALA A 71 -14.25 3.87 0.46
N TYR A 72 -15.21 3.08 0.96
CA TYR A 72 -16.53 3.57 1.31
C TYR A 72 -16.51 4.52 2.50
N GLY A 73 -15.69 4.25 3.52
CA GLY A 73 -15.51 5.16 4.66
C GLY A 73 -14.94 6.52 4.26
N VAL A 74 -13.90 6.53 3.42
CA VAL A 74 -13.30 7.77 2.89
C VAL A 74 -14.29 8.55 2.03
N LYS A 75 -15.03 7.87 1.14
CA LYS A 75 -16.06 8.50 0.31
C LYS A 75 -17.20 9.09 1.14
N TRP A 76 -17.66 8.36 2.16
CA TRP A 76 -18.73 8.82 3.04
C TRP A 76 -18.35 10.14 3.72
N VAL A 77 -17.14 10.23 4.28
CA VAL A 77 -16.67 11.49 4.89
C VAL A 77 -16.56 12.58 3.83
N ALA A 78 -16.00 12.32 2.65
CA ALA A 78 -15.90 13.33 1.58
C ALA A 78 -17.27 13.95 1.25
N GLN A 79 -18.31 13.12 1.16
CA GLN A 79 -19.68 13.55 0.87
C GLN A 79 -20.27 14.43 1.97
N GLN A 80 -19.97 14.15 3.25
CA GLN A 80 -20.42 14.99 4.37
C GLN A 80 -19.80 16.40 4.35
N PHE A 81 -18.63 16.54 3.69
CA PHE A 81 -17.95 17.82 3.49
C PHE A 81 -18.22 18.43 2.10
N GLY A 82 -19.15 17.86 1.32
CA GLY A 82 -19.53 18.37 0.01
C GLY A 82 -18.50 18.16 -1.10
N GLN A 83 -17.55 17.22 -0.94
CA GLN A 83 -16.60 16.85 -1.99
C GLN A 83 -17.08 15.66 -2.81
N ASP A 84 -17.01 15.81 -4.13
CA ASP A 84 -17.16 14.69 -5.06
C ASP A 84 -15.93 13.79 -5.02
N CYS A 85 -16.15 12.54 -4.67
CA CYS A 85 -15.08 11.56 -4.47
C CYS A 85 -15.28 10.39 -5.44
N ASN A 86 -14.39 10.29 -6.44
CA ASN A 86 -14.42 9.19 -7.41
C ASN A 86 -13.95 7.89 -6.75
N LEU A 87 -14.92 7.00 -6.49
CA LEU A 87 -14.68 5.74 -5.79
C LEU A 87 -13.58 4.90 -6.46
N ARG A 88 -13.50 4.88 -7.79
CA ARG A 88 -12.49 4.09 -8.52
C ARG A 88 -11.07 4.44 -8.10
N HIS A 89 -10.76 5.72 -7.96
CA HIS A 89 -9.43 6.20 -7.60
C HIS A 89 -9.13 6.01 -6.11
N VAL A 90 -10.14 6.16 -5.25
CA VAL A 90 -10.01 5.80 -3.83
C VAL A 90 -9.65 4.33 -3.68
N TRP A 91 -10.28 3.44 -4.44
CA TRP A 91 -10.00 2.01 -4.42
C TRP A 91 -8.57 1.68 -4.85
N GLN A 92 -8.11 2.25 -5.96
CA GLN A 92 -6.74 2.06 -6.45
C GLN A 92 -5.72 2.55 -5.41
N GLY A 93 -5.94 3.73 -4.83
CA GLY A 93 -5.10 4.28 -3.79
C GLY A 93 -5.10 3.44 -2.51
N ALA A 94 -6.28 3.01 -2.04
CA ALA A 94 -6.43 2.21 -0.84
C ALA A 94 -5.82 0.80 -0.99
N PHE A 95 -5.89 0.23 -2.20
CA PHE A 95 -5.22 -1.03 -2.53
C PHE A 95 -3.69 -0.91 -2.52
N LEU A 96 -3.13 0.24 -2.93
CA LEU A 96 -1.68 0.45 -3.00
C LEU A 96 -1.07 0.94 -1.68
N GLY A 97 -1.85 1.51 -0.77
CA GLY A 97 -1.38 2.05 0.50
C GLY A 97 -0.59 1.05 1.35
N PRO A 98 -1.19 -0.10 1.75
CA PRO A 98 -0.51 -1.08 2.59
C PRO A 98 0.75 -1.70 1.96
N PRO A 99 0.77 -2.12 0.67
CA PRO A 99 2.00 -2.59 0.02
C PRO A 99 3.09 -1.53 -0.02
N THR A 100 2.73 -0.27 -0.27
CA THR A 100 3.69 0.84 -0.27
C THR A 100 4.31 1.02 1.12
N LEU A 101 3.50 0.96 2.18
CA LEU A 101 4.01 1.01 3.55
C LEU A 101 4.93 -0.18 3.85
N ALA A 102 4.58 -1.39 3.41
CA ALA A 102 5.42 -2.57 3.60
C ALA A 102 6.82 -2.38 2.99
N VAL A 103 6.89 -1.83 1.78
CA VAL A 103 8.14 -1.48 1.10
C VAL A 103 8.91 -0.41 1.89
N LEU A 104 8.24 0.63 2.38
CA LEU A 104 8.90 1.67 3.18
C LEU A 104 9.47 1.11 4.49
N ILE A 105 8.72 0.26 5.20
CA ILE A 105 9.21 -0.41 6.42
C ILE A 105 10.40 -1.32 6.08
N MET A 106 10.33 -2.08 4.99
CA MET A 106 11.43 -2.94 4.54
C MET A 106 12.70 -2.12 4.27
N ILE A 107 12.58 -0.99 3.58
CA ILE A 107 13.69 -0.06 3.31
C ILE A 107 14.34 0.43 4.60
N THR A 108 13.56 0.72 5.65
CA THR A 108 14.14 1.17 6.94
C THR A 108 15.02 0.12 7.62
N LYS A 109 14.82 -1.16 7.30
CA LYS A 109 15.57 -2.30 7.87
C LYS A 109 16.59 -2.89 6.89
N LEU A 110 16.66 -2.35 5.68
CA LEU A 110 17.47 -2.91 4.60
C LEU A 110 18.95 -2.58 4.84
N ASP A 111 19.78 -3.62 4.90
CA ASP A 111 21.22 -3.46 4.77
C ASP A 111 21.59 -3.35 3.29
N TRP A 112 21.87 -2.11 2.88
CA TRP A 112 22.26 -1.80 1.50
C TRP A 112 23.56 -2.49 1.08
N GLN A 113 24.47 -2.79 2.00
CA GLN A 113 25.73 -3.48 1.67
C GLN A 113 25.45 -4.95 1.35
N THR A 114 24.66 -5.64 2.16
CA THR A 114 24.23 -7.02 1.89
C THR A 114 23.40 -7.13 0.62
N LEU A 115 22.55 -6.15 0.31
CA LEU A 115 21.80 -6.14 -0.95
C LEU A 115 22.74 -6.04 -2.17
N ILE A 116 23.77 -5.20 -2.07
CA ILE A 116 24.78 -5.06 -3.12
C ILE A 116 25.56 -6.37 -3.30
N GLU A 117 26.00 -6.99 -2.20
CA GLU A 117 26.80 -8.22 -2.20
C GLU A 117 26.02 -9.45 -2.70
N SER A 118 24.74 -9.55 -2.34
CA SER A 118 23.86 -10.64 -2.80
C SER A 118 23.54 -10.55 -4.29
N MET A 119 23.41 -9.34 -4.83
CA MET A 119 23.13 -9.11 -6.25
C MET A 119 24.39 -9.08 -7.12
N SER A 120 25.57 -8.82 -6.52
CA SER A 120 26.86 -8.86 -7.22
C SER A 120 27.43 -10.27 -7.36
N GLY A 121 26.82 -11.28 -6.73
CA GLY A 121 27.19 -12.68 -6.91
C GLY A 121 28.56 -13.01 -6.32
N VAL A 122 28.79 -12.65 -5.05
CA VAL A 122 29.98 -13.10 -4.30
C VAL A 122 29.79 -14.57 -3.92
N GLY A 123 29.96 -15.44 -4.91
CA GLY A 123 29.73 -16.87 -4.79
C GLY A 123 30.38 -17.64 -5.93
N SER A 124 31.71 -17.59 -5.98
CA SER A 124 32.60 -18.47 -6.76
C SER A 124 32.51 -18.43 -8.29
N LEU A 125 33.69 -18.30 -8.89
CA LEU A 125 34.03 -18.51 -10.30
C LEU A 125 33.57 -17.46 -11.31
N GLN A 126 34.61 -16.87 -11.93
CA GLN A 126 34.59 -16.14 -13.19
C GLN A 126 34.23 -14.65 -13.12
N TYR A 127 35.15 -13.94 -12.48
CA TYR A 127 35.86 -12.82 -13.11
C TYR A 127 35.81 -12.92 -14.65
N GLN A 128 35.50 -11.82 -15.34
CA GLN A 128 35.81 -11.54 -16.76
C GLN A 128 34.65 -11.36 -17.78
N SER A 129 33.39 -11.13 -17.37
CA SER A 129 32.45 -10.39 -18.25
C SER A 129 31.25 -9.80 -17.52
N LYS A 130 31.30 -8.52 -17.13
CA LYS A 130 30.13 -7.59 -17.05
C LYS A 130 30.55 -6.23 -16.45
N PHE A 131 31.46 -5.53 -17.14
CA PHE A 131 31.83 -4.15 -16.82
C PHE A 131 30.63 -3.17 -16.90
N GLY A 132 29.51 -3.59 -17.51
CA GLY A 132 28.26 -2.86 -17.56
C GLY A 132 27.32 -3.10 -16.37
N PHE A 133 26.87 -4.34 -16.13
CA PHE A 133 25.77 -4.60 -15.19
C PHE A 133 26.12 -4.29 -13.73
N HIS A 134 27.31 -4.65 -13.27
CA HIS A 134 27.74 -4.41 -11.88
C HIS A 134 27.89 -2.90 -11.60
N THR A 135 28.52 -2.18 -12.53
CA THR A 135 28.72 -0.72 -12.45
C THR A 135 27.39 0.04 -12.54
N LEU A 136 26.49 -0.38 -13.45
CA LEU A 136 25.15 0.20 -13.59
C LEU A 136 24.29 -0.07 -12.35
N PHE A 137 24.37 -1.27 -11.77
CA PHE A 137 23.64 -1.60 -10.55
C PHE A 137 24.15 -0.80 -9.34
N HIS A 138 25.46 -0.66 -9.19
CA HIS A 138 26.03 0.23 -8.16
C HIS A 138 25.62 1.69 -8.34
N LEU A 139 25.62 2.20 -9.58
CA LEU A 139 25.18 3.57 -9.87
C LEU A 139 23.68 3.75 -9.60
N LEU A 140 22.87 2.74 -9.95
CA LEU A 140 21.45 2.70 -9.64
C LEU A 140 21.22 2.74 -8.12
N ILE A 141 21.92 1.90 -7.34
CA ILE A 141 21.81 1.90 -5.88
C ILE A 141 22.30 3.22 -5.28
N LEU A 142 23.35 3.84 -5.85
CA LEU A 142 23.83 5.15 -5.40
C LEU A 142 22.76 6.24 -5.53
N VAL A 143 21.93 6.19 -6.58
CA VAL A 143 20.83 7.13 -6.80
C VAL A 143 19.58 6.74 -6.01
N ILE A 144 19.24 5.45 -5.95
CA ILE A 144 18.03 4.96 -5.26
C ILE A 144 18.16 5.09 -3.75
N ARG A 145 19.32 4.78 -3.17
CA ARG A 145 19.54 4.80 -1.71
C ARG A 145 19.14 6.13 -1.05
N PRO A 146 19.57 7.32 -1.52
CA PRO A 146 19.16 8.58 -0.91
C PRO A 146 17.66 8.84 -1.08
N ILE A 147 17.08 8.53 -2.24
CA ILE A 147 15.64 8.69 -2.51
C ILE A 147 14.82 7.79 -1.56
N ALA A 148 15.18 6.52 -1.49
CA ALA A 148 14.53 5.54 -0.62
C ALA A 148 14.67 5.91 0.87
N SER A 149 15.83 6.43 1.28
CA SER A 149 16.06 6.90 2.65
C SER A 149 15.21 8.13 2.98
N LEU A 150 15.04 9.05 2.03
CA LEU A 150 14.22 10.25 2.20
C LEU A 150 12.72 9.89 2.28
N LEU A 151 12.25 9.00 1.39
CA LEU A 151 10.86 8.54 1.37
C LEU A 151 10.48 7.73 2.61
N SER A 152 11.42 6.94 3.15
CA SER A 152 11.19 6.11 4.35
C SER A 152 11.40 6.86 5.68
N LEU A 153 11.97 8.06 5.66
CA LEU A 153 12.26 8.86 6.86
C LEU A 153 11.02 9.09 7.76
N PRO A 154 9.84 9.48 7.23
CA PRO A 154 8.65 9.66 8.06
C PRO A 154 8.25 8.35 8.78
N VAL A 155 8.33 7.22 8.07
CA VAL A 155 8.02 5.90 8.63
C VAL A 155 9.07 5.50 9.68
N HIS A 156 10.34 5.76 9.41
CA HIS A 156 11.43 5.50 10.36
C HIS A 156 11.25 6.27 11.67
N LEU A 157 10.84 7.54 11.60
CA LEU A 157 10.54 8.35 12.78
C LEU A 157 9.35 7.80 13.56
N LEU A 158 8.26 7.44 12.88
CA LEU A 158 7.07 6.87 13.52
C LEU A 158 7.39 5.55 14.24
N LEU A 159 8.19 4.68 13.62
CA LEU A 159 8.66 3.44 14.25
C LEU A 159 9.57 3.72 15.45
N LYS A 160 10.44 4.74 15.36
CA LYS A 160 11.34 5.13 16.46
C LYS A 160 10.61 5.70 17.67
N ILE A 161 9.46 6.34 17.47
CA ILE A 161 8.58 6.82 18.54
C ILE A 161 7.82 5.65 19.22
N GLY A 162 7.96 4.43 18.69
CA GLY A 162 7.35 3.22 19.24
C GLY A 162 5.94 2.97 18.72
N LEU A 163 5.55 3.59 17.59
CA LEU A 163 4.25 3.33 16.99
C LEU A 163 4.22 1.90 16.42
N PRO A 164 3.25 1.06 16.82
CA PRO A 164 3.16 -0.31 16.33
C PRO A 164 2.91 -0.34 14.81
N PRO A 165 3.60 -1.23 14.06
CA PRO A 165 3.40 -1.38 12.61
C PRO A 165 1.94 -1.63 12.23
N GLU A 166 1.18 -2.30 13.08
CA GLU A 166 -0.24 -2.61 12.89
C GLU A 166 -1.09 -1.34 12.74
N LEU A 167 -0.80 -0.30 13.54
CA LEU A 167 -1.49 1.00 13.41
C LEU A 167 -1.10 1.70 12.11
N LEU A 168 0.17 1.62 11.71
CA LEU A 168 0.63 2.17 10.43
C LEU A 168 -0.10 1.49 9.27
N TYR A 169 -0.22 0.16 9.27
CA TYR A 169 -0.96 -0.57 8.26
C TYR A 169 -2.43 -0.18 8.21
N THR A 170 -3.06 -0.03 9.38
CA THR A 170 -4.46 0.39 9.51
C THR A 170 -4.73 1.77 8.91
N VAL A 171 -3.76 2.68 8.98
CA VAL A 171 -3.87 4.05 8.45
C VAL A 171 -3.37 4.16 7.00
N SER A 172 -2.50 3.26 6.55
CA SER A 172 -1.92 3.31 5.20
C SER A 172 -2.95 3.15 4.08
N ALA A 173 -3.95 2.29 4.25
CA ALA A 173 -5.03 2.13 3.28
C ALA A 173 -5.86 3.42 3.10
N PRO A 174 -6.40 4.07 4.16
CA PRO A 174 -7.14 5.32 3.97
C PRO A 174 -6.25 6.46 3.46
N VAL A 175 -4.99 6.56 3.91
CA VAL A 175 -4.05 7.55 3.36
C VAL A 175 -3.85 7.32 1.86
N GLY A 176 -3.60 6.08 1.43
CA GLY A 176 -3.50 5.73 0.03
C GLY A 176 -4.77 6.09 -0.75
N GLY A 177 -5.95 5.78 -0.20
CA GLY A 177 -7.23 6.11 -0.81
C GLY A 177 -7.44 7.61 -0.99
N ILE A 178 -7.09 8.42 0.02
CA ILE A 178 -7.17 9.88 -0.04
C ILE A 178 -6.25 10.44 -1.13
N LEU A 179 -5.00 9.98 -1.18
CA LEU A 179 -4.05 10.40 -2.22
C LEU A 179 -4.54 9.99 -3.60
N GLY A 180 -5.08 8.77 -3.73
CA GLY A 180 -5.58 8.24 -5.00
C GLY A 180 -6.60 9.15 -5.68
N TYR A 181 -7.61 9.63 -4.94
CA TYR A 181 -8.63 10.50 -5.54
C TYR A 181 -8.24 11.98 -5.60
N ARG A 182 -7.37 12.47 -4.69
CA ARG A 182 -6.94 13.87 -4.72
C ARG A 182 -5.92 14.17 -5.82
N PHE A 183 -5.06 13.21 -6.16
CA PHE A 183 -4.13 13.38 -7.29
C PHE A 183 -4.84 13.27 -8.65
N ASP A 184 -6.01 12.62 -8.72
CA ASP A 184 -6.83 12.57 -9.94
C ASP A 184 -7.48 13.93 -10.26
N TRP A 185 -7.74 14.76 -9.24
CA TRP A 185 -8.31 16.10 -9.43
C TRP A 185 -7.45 16.98 -10.34
N HIS A 186 -6.12 16.83 -10.30
CA HIS A 186 -5.21 17.55 -11.19
C HIS A 186 -5.21 17.04 -12.64
N ARG A 187 -5.66 15.80 -12.90
CA ARG A 187 -5.76 15.23 -14.25
C ARG A 187 -7.09 15.55 -14.95
N ALA A 188 -8.13 15.87 -14.20
CA ALA A 188 -9.42 16.26 -14.75
C ALA A 188 -9.35 17.67 -15.40
N ASP A 189 -8.64 18.61 -14.77
CA ASP A 189 -8.40 19.96 -15.32
C ASP A 189 -7.54 19.95 -16.59
N GLU A 190 -6.59 19.01 -16.72
CA GLU A 190 -5.82 18.85 -17.96
C GLU A 190 -6.69 18.42 -19.14
N LYS A 191 -7.66 17.51 -18.91
CA LYS A 191 -8.56 17.05 -19.98
C LYS A 191 -9.59 18.08 -20.40
N SER A 192 -10.09 18.93 -19.50
CA SER A 192 -10.97 20.04 -19.88
C SER A 192 -10.21 21.12 -20.66
N THR A 193 -8.96 21.40 -20.28
CA THR A 193 -8.11 22.38 -20.99
C THR A 193 -7.70 21.89 -22.38
N GLU A 194 -7.37 20.61 -22.55
CA GLU A 194 -7.14 20.03 -23.88
C GLU A 194 -8.40 20.03 -24.75
N SER A 195 -9.58 19.79 -24.16
CA SER A 195 -10.85 19.82 -24.90
C SER A 195 -11.25 21.22 -25.36
N GLU A 196 -10.90 22.27 -24.62
CA GLU A 196 -11.13 23.67 -25.03
C GLU A 196 -10.09 24.17 -26.05
N LEU A 197 -8.88 23.60 -26.07
CA LEU A 197 -7.83 23.97 -27.04
C LEU A 197 -7.99 23.27 -28.40
N ILE A 198 -8.82 22.22 -28.48
CA ILE A 198 -9.08 21.44 -29.70
C ILE A 198 -10.45 21.82 -30.35
N SER A 199 -11.27 22.64 -29.69
CA SER A 199 -12.53 23.19 -30.22
C SER A 199 -12.36 24.58 -30.84
#